data_AF-A0A3N5RGL4-F1
#
_entry.id   AF-A0A3N5RGL4-F1
#
_cell.length_a   1.000
_cell.length_b   1.000
_cell.length_c   1.000
_cell.angle_alpha   90.00
_cell.angle_beta   90.00
_cell.angle_gamma   90.00
#
_symmetry.space_group_name_H-M   'P 1'
#
loop_
_entity.id
_entity.type
_entity.pdbx_description
1 polymer ?
#
loop_
_entity_poly.entity_id
_entity_poly.type
_entity_poly.pdbx_seq_one_letter_code
_entity_poly.pdbx_strand_id
1 'polypeptide(L)'
;MKHYIVTQPKEFGTYLRGDTVDIYINIKDTLTNQLSDPSSVNITIRSPSNVVVDGPTPMINLSTGIYEHEYSIPTSTTIYPFGIYEAHISTVTDSSLTVFNFVVFPWDVVSRIRSLSGISQQADISDYHLATLAWLAYEETLETIYEMHEKEKPLCDPVTGDYIDGVNTTFQLTNYPLADHNGDEQITGSGQIAYGWDVEGYYIDSTGAKQTCIITVSDSSYGMVTITTGGATPIPADACGIYVKYYTESPTYNKQLMQEAVACLSAYKAAIAFQSLNKATLADLQTNRDMLYNRFLIRYDQIIEEIGFPNIGAGK
;
A
#
# COMPACT_ATOMS: atom_id res chain seq x y z
N MET A 1 14.23 7.74 -38.18
CA MET A 1 13.46 7.90 -36.93
C MET A 1 14.49 7.82 -35.80
N LYS A 2 14.60 8.83 -34.93
CA LYS A 2 15.53 8.78 -33.79
C LYS A 2 14.85 7.96 -32.69
N HIS A 3 15.56 6.99 -32.13
CA HIS A 3 15.13 6.26 -30.94
C HIS A 3 15.92 6.80 -29.75
N TYR A 4 15.30 6.85 -28.58
CA TYR A 4 15.90 7.43 -27.39
C TYR A 4 16.13 6.39 -26.29
N ILE A 5 17.12 6.64 -25.44
CA ILE A 5 17.35 5.95 -24.18
C ILE A 5 17.10 6.97 -23.08
N VAL A 6 16.17 6.66 -22.16
CA VAL A 6 15.94 7.44 -20.95
C VAL A 6 16.66 6.76 -19.79
N THR A 7 17.43 7.54 -19.04
CA THR A 7 18.15 7.07 -17.84
C THR A 7 17.88 8.01 -16.68
N GLN A 8 17.83 7.47 -15.47
CA GLN A 8 17.63 8.25 -14.25
C GLN A 8 18.92 8.28 -13.43
N PRO A 9 19.49 9.46 -13.13
CA PRO A 9 20.76 9.58 -12.41
C PRO A 9 20.61 9.52 -10.88
N LYS A 10 19.41 9.70 -10.33
CA LYS A 10 19.14 9.73 -8.89
C LYS A 10 18.13 8.64 -8.54
N GLU A 11 18.45 7.75 -7.60
CA GLU A 11 17.48 6.76 -7.14
C GLU A 11 16.40 7.38 -6.25
N PHE A 12 15.21 6.77 -6.27
CA PHE A 12 14.11 7.14 -5.40
C PHE A 12 14.13 6.31 -4.12
N GLY A 13 13.83 6.92 -2.97
CA GLY A 13 13.64 6.20 -1.72
C GLY A 13 12.17 6.01 -1.39
N THR A 14 11.85 6.17 -0.10
CA THR A 14 10.49 6.37 0.37
C THR A 14 10.16 7.84 0.49
N TYR A 15 8.94 8.19 0.12
CA TYR A 15 8.35 9.52 0.31
C TYR A 15 7.16 9.44 1.24
N LEU A 16 6.90 10.51 1.97
CA LEU A 16 5.69 10.70 2.75
C LEU A 16 4.67 11.50 1.93
N ARG A 17 3.40 11.41 2.31
CA ARG A 17 2.38 12.35 1.82
C ARG A 17 2.79 13.78 2.20
N GLY A 18 2.69 14.72 1.27
CA GLY A 18 3.15 16.10 1.43
C GLY A 18 4.59 16.34 0.95
N ASP A 19 5.38 15.30 0.69
CA ASP A 19 6.71 15.45 0.10
C ASP A 19 6.62 15.83 -1.38
N THR A 20 7.73 16.34 -1.92
CA THR A 20 7.90 16.56 -3.36
C THR A 20 8.91 15.56 -3.91
N VAL A 21 8.53 14.90 -5.01
CA VAL A 21 9.35 13.95 -5.74
C VAL A 21 9.99 14.67 -6.92
N ASP A 22 11.31 14.79 -6.91
CA ASP A 22 12.06 15.38 -8.02
C ASP A 22 12.51 14.30 -9.00
N ILE A 23 11.89 14.27 -10.17
CA ILE A 23 12.13 13.29 -11.22
C ILE A 23 13.09 13.88 -12.24
N TYR A 24 14.35 13.45 -12.17
CA TYR A 24 15.41 13.83 -13.11
C TYR A 24 15.68 12.72 -14.12
N ILE A 25 15.74 13.06 -15.40
CA ILE A 25 16.06 12.10 -16.46
C ILE A 25 17.08 12.65 -17.45
N ASN A 26 17.87 11.76 -18.01
CA ASN A 26 18.75 12.01 -19.14
C ASN A 26 18.25 11.25 -20.36
N ILE A 27 18.08 11.94 -21.48
CA ILE A 27 17.69 11.40 -22.78
C ILE A 27 18.90 11.35 -23.70
N LYS A 28 19.20 10.16 -24.19
CA LYS A 28 20.29 9.90 -25.14
C LYS A 28 19.75 9.37 -26.45
N ASP A 29 20.43 9.67 -27.54
CA ASP A 29 20.19 9.05 -28.84
C ASP A 29 20.75 7.60 -28.83
N THR A 30 19.94 6.63 -29.23
CA THR A 30 20.31 5.20 -29.16
C THR A 30 21.51 4.82 -30.02
N LEU A 31 21.76 5.54 -31.11
CA LEU A 31 22.82 5.21 -32.07
C LEU A 31 24.16 5.80 -31.63
N THR A 32 24.14 7.02 -31.10
CA THR A 32 25.35 7.76 -30.74
C THR A 32 25.69 7.70 -29.26
N ASN A 33 24.72 7.30 -28.42
CA ASN A 33 24.79 7.34 -26.95
C ASN A 33 25.12 8.74 -26.38
N GLN A 34 24.90 9.79 -27.18
CA GLN A 34 25.06 11.19 -26.79
C GLN A 34 23.73 11.74 -26.28
N LEU A 35 23.79 12.72 -25.37
CA LEU A 35 22.61 13.45 -24.92
C LEU A 35 21.91 14.13 -26.10
N SER A 36 20.58 14.10 -26.09
CA SER A 36 19.76 14.52 -27.23
C SER A 36 18.48 15.20 -26.76
N ASP A 37 18.10 16.27 -27.44
CA ASP A 37 16.88 17.02 -27.17
C ASP A 37 15.75 16.59 -28.13
N PRO A 38 14.86 15.69 -27.70
CA PRO A 38 13.61 15.46 -28.42
C PRO A 38 12.76 16.74 -28.39
N SER A 39 11.89 16.89 -29.40
CA SER A 39 11.01 18.06 -29.52
C SER A 39 9.94 18.17 -28.44
N SER A 40 9.64 17.07 -27.73
CA SER A 40 8.83 17.08 -26.52
C SER A 40 9.21 15.91 -25.61
N VAL A 41 9.07 16.14 -24.32
CA VAL A 41 9.19 15.14 -23.26
C VAL A 41 8.04 15.38 -22.29
N ASN A 42 7.19 14.37 -22.12
CA ASN A 42 6.07 14.44 -21.17
C ASN A 42 6.16 13.30 -20.17
N ILE A 43 5.69 13.58 -18.96
CA ILE A 43 5.57 12.61 -17.87
C ILE A 43 4.09 12.39 -17.54
N THR A 44 3.75 11.15 -17.16
CA THR A 44 2.46 10.79 -16.56
C THR A 44 2.73 9.95 -15.33
N ILE A 45 2.19 10.33 -14.18
CA ILE A 45 2.35 9.59 -12.93
C ILE A 45 1.05 8.85 -12.63
N ARG A 46 1.18 7.56 -12.30
CA ARG A 46 0.09 6.68 -11.92
C ARG A 46 0.26 6.22 -10.48
N SER A 47 -0.85 6.20 -9.75
CA SER A 47 -0.92 5.61 -8.41
C SER A 47 -0.82 4.07 -8.47
N PRO A 48 -0.62 3.39 -7.33
CA PRO A 48 -0.70 1.93 -7.22
C PRO A 48 -2.00 1.34 -7.79
N SER A 49 -3.09 2.11 -7.76
CA SER A 49 -4.39 1.77 -8.32
C SER A 49 -4.49 1.97 -9.84
N ASN A 50 -3.38 2.30 -10.51
CA ASN A 50 -3.30 2.62 -11.93
C ASN A 50 -4.13 3.86 -12.35
N VAL A 51 -4.44 4.74 -11.40
CA VAL A 51 -5.12 6.02 -11.65
C VAL A 51 -4.07 7.07 -12.00
N VAL A 52 -4.29 7.85 -13.06
CA VAL A 52 -3.41 8.98 -13.40
C VAL A 52 -3.60 10.07 -12.36
N VAL A 53 -2.52 10.34 -11.61
CA VAL A 53 -2.49 11.35 -10.54
C VAL A 53 -1.78 12.64 -10.96
N ASP A 54 -0.99 12.57 -12.03
CA ASP A 54 -0.38 13.72 -12.70
C ASP A 54 -0.13 13.40 -14.18
N GLY A 55 -0.30 14.40 -15.03
CA GLY A 55 0.01 14.32 -16.46
C GLY A 55 -1.12 13.86 -17.40
N PRO A 56 -0.84 13.86 -18.71
CA PRO A 56 0.47 14.12 -19.33
C PRO A 56 0.93 15.58 -19.20
N THR A 57 2.08 15.80 -18.56
CA THR A 57 2.64 17.13 -18.28
C THR A 57 4.02 17.27 -18.95
N PRO A 58 4.34 18.40 -19.62
CA PRO A 58 5.67 18.63 -20.18
C PRO A 58 6.74 18.73 -19.08
N MET A 59 7.85 18.04 -19.25
CA MET A 59 9.01 18.18 -18.36
C MET A 59 9.82 19.45 -18.66
N ILE A 60 10.47 20.00 -17.65
CA ILE A 60 11.35 21.17 -17.76
C ILE A 60 12.68 20.73 -18.36
N ASN A 61 13.12 21.36 -19.46
CA ASN A 61 14.45 21.15 -20.01
C ASN A 61 15.47 22.02 -19.24
N LEU A 62 16.42 21.37 -18.57
CA LEU A 62 17.47 22.06 -17.80
C LEU A 62 18.70 22.34 -18.66
N SER A 63 19.05 21.40 -19.54
CA SER A 63 20.14 21.48 -20.50
C SER A 63 20.01 20.34 -21.52
N THR A 64 20.88 20.30 -22.52
CA THR A 64 20.82 19.31 -23.60
C THR A 64 20.66 17.88 -23.09
N GLY A 65 19.51 17.28 -23.41
CA GLY A 65 19.14 15.92 -23.03
C GLY A 65 18.87 15.71 -21.54
N ILE A 66 18.70 16.75 -20.73
CA ILE A 66 18.47 16.66 -19.27
C ILE A 66 17.15 17.35 -18.93
N TYR A 67 16.24 16.59 -18.32
CA TYR A 67 14.88 17.03 -18.01
C TYR A 67 14.52 16.77 -16.55
N GLU A 68 13.67 17.62 -16.01
CA GLU A 68 13.18 17.57 -14.62
C GLU A 68 11.65 17.70 -14.57
N HIS A 69 11.04 17.03 -13.60
CA HIS A 69 9.67 17.24 -13.19
C HIS A 69 9.55 17.12 -11.67
N GLU A 70 8.95 18.11 -11.03
CA GLU A 70 8.62 18.08 -9.61
C GLU A 70 7.16 17.64 -9.44
N TYR A 71 6.94 16.61 -8.63
CA TYR A 71 5.59 16.14 -8.28
C TYR A 71 5.37 16.24 -6.77
N SER A 72 4.51 17.16 -6.34
CA SER A 72 4.09 17.27 -4.93
C SER A 72 3.01 16.25 -4.60
N ILE A 73 3.31 15.30 -3.71
CA ILE A 73 2.37 14.26 -3.28
C ILE A 73 1.32 14.91 -2.38
N PRO A 74 0.03 14.88 -2.74
CA PRO A 74 -1.00 15.49 -1.92
C PRO A 74 -1.17 14.78 -0.57
N THR A 75 -1.62 15.52 0.44
CA THR A 75 -1.87 14.99 1.79
C THR A 75 -3.18 14.20 1.89
N SER A 76 -4.01 14.19 0.83
CA SER A 76 -5.30 13.50 0.80
C SER A 76 -5.12 12.00 0.59
N THR A 77 -5.87 11.18 1.33
CA THR A 77 -5.81 9.72 1.30
C THR A 77 -6.64 9.11 0.17
N THR A 78 -7.73 9.77 -0.23
CA THR A 78 -8.81 9.20 -1.06
C THR A 78 -8.41 8.91 -2.51
N ILE A 79 -7.40 9.60 -3.02
CA ILE A 79 -6.90 9.48 -4.42
C ILE A 79 -5.42 9.06 -4.45
N TYR A 80 -4.72 9.20 -3.32
CA TYR A 80 -3.27 9.01 -3.21
C TYR A 80 -2.98 7.95 -2.14
N PRO A 81 -3.25 6.66 -2.44
CA PRO A 81 -2.96 5.57 -1.52
C PRO A 81 -1.45 5.40 -1.35
N PHE A 82 -1.05 4.80 -0.25
CA PHE A 82 0.35 4.36 -0.12
C PHE A 82 0.64 3.24 -1.12
N GLY A 83 1.92 3.11 -1.48
CA GLY A 83 2.41 2.05 -2.35
C GLY A 83 3.37 2.54 -3.42
N ILE A 84 3.53 1.71 -4.45
CA ILE A 84 4.46 1.93 -5.56
C ILE A 84 3.76 2.74 -6.67
N TYR A 85 4.25 3.95 -6.90
CA TYR A 85 3.82 4.83 -7.97
C TYR A 85 4.70 4.64 -9.20
N GLU A 86 4.12 4.85 -10.38
CA GLU A 86 4.80 4.71 -11.66
C GLU A 86 4.83 6.03 -12.43
N ALA A 87 6.02 6.49 -12.79
CA ALA A 87 6.26 7.63 -13.66
C ALA A 87 6.60 7.16 -15.07
N HIS A 88 5.70 7.43 -16.02
CA HIS A 88 5.79 7.05 -17.42
C HIS A 88 6.31 8.22 -18.24
N ILE A 89 7.47 8.05 -18.89
CA ILE A 89 8.07 9.07 -19.76
C ILE A 89 7.71 8.79 -21.22
N SER A 90 7.28 9.82 -21.93
CA SER A 90 6.96 9.78 -23.35
C SER A 90 7.61 10.92 -24.12
N THR A 91 7.91 10.69 -25.40
CA THR A 91 8.40 11.70 -26.34
C THR A 91 7.54 11.71 -27.60
N VAL A 92 7.70 12.69 -28.49
CA VAL A 92 6.94 12.76 -29.77
C VAL A 92 7.06 11.48 -30.60
N THR A 93 8.20 10.79 -30.53
CA THR A 93 8.48 9.61 -31.37
C THR A 93 8.23 8.28 -30.68
N ASP A 94 8.12 8.27 -29.35
CA ASP A 94 7.94 7.05 -28.56
C ASP A 94 6.94 7.32 -27.42
N SER A 95 5.78 6.65 -27.49
CA SER A 95 4.64 6.90 -26.61
C SER A 95 4.76 6.31 -25.20
N SER A 96 5.80 5.51 -24.92
CA SER A 96 6.07 4.91 -23.60
C SER A 96 7.51 4.43 -23.55
N LEU A 97 8.45 5.30 -23.19
CA LEU A 97 9.87 4.98 -23.29
C LEU A 97 10.40 4.27 -22.03
N THR A 98 9.96 4.67 -20.84
CA THR A 98 10.51 4.16 -19.57
C THR A 98 9.55 4.40 -18.42
N VAL A 99 9.48 3.42 -17.50
CA VAL A 99 8.73 3.50 -16.25
C VAL A 99 9.73 3.62 -15.11
N PHE A 100 9.58 4.66 -14.30
CA PHE A 100 10.33 4.82 -13.05
C PHE A 100 9.39 4.69 -11.87
N ASN A 101 9.86 4.03 -10.81
CA ASN A 101 9.02 3.73 -9.66
C ASN A 101 9.52 4.44 -8.42
N PHE A 102 8.61 4.94 -7.61
CA PHE A 102 8.90 5.46 -6.28
C PHE A 102 7.83 4.99 -5.29
N VAL A 103 8.18 4.91 -4.02
CA VAL A 103 7.29 4.39 -2.99
C VAL A 103 6.80 5.53 -2.10
N VAL A 104 5.49 5.67 -1.96
CA VAL A 104 4.89 6.52 -0.93
C VAL A 104 4.52 5.63 0.24
N PHE A 105 5.08 5.91 1.42
CA PHE A 105 4.99 5.05 2.59
C PHE A 105 4.42 5.84 3.79
N PRO A 106 3.72 5.20 4.75
CA PRO A 106 3.12 5.95 5.86
C PRO A 106 4.13 6.48 6.90
N TRP A 107 5.40 6.06 6.86
CA TRP A 107 6.48 6.56 7.72
C TRP A 107 7.85 6.37 7.06
N ASP A 108 8.90 6.99 7.64
CA ASP A 108 10.29 6.78 7.21
C ASP A 108 10.79 5.38 7.62
N VAL A 109 10.45 4.38 6.80
CA VAL A 109 10.78 2.98 7.03
C VAL A 109 12.22 2.65 6.61
N VAL A 110 12.76 3.31 5.58
CA VAL A 110 14.12 3.00 5.06
C VAL A 110 15.18 3.36 6.10
N SER A 111 15.10 4.53 6.73
CA SER A 111 16.02 4.90 7.81
C SER A 111 15.96 3.91 8.98
N ARG A 112 14.75 3.42 9.31
CA ARG A 112 14.54 2.43 10.38
C ARG A 112 15.15 1.08 10.02
N ILE A 113 14.96 0.60 8.80
CA ILE A 113 15.56 -0.65 8.31
C ILE A 113 17.08 -0.56 8.36
N ARG A 114 17.68 0.53 7.87
CA ARG A 114 19.13 0.74 7.90
C ARG A 114 19.67 0.74 9.34
N SER A 115 18.98 1.40 10.26
CA SER A 115 19.33 1.41 11.68
C SER A 115 19.27 0.02 12.33
N LEU A 116 18.27 -0.81 11.99
CA LEU A 116 18.08 -2.14 12.60
C LEU A 116 18.98 -3.22 11.98
N SER A 117 19.14 -3.18 10.66
CA SER A 117 19.90 -4.15 9.89
C SER A 117 21.42 -3.95 9.98
N GLY A 118 21.86 -2.71 10.27
CA GLY A 118 23.27 -2.33 10.17
C GLY A 118 23.76 -2.13 8.73
N ILE A 119 22.87 -2.17 7.74
CA ILE A 119 23.16 -1.87 6.34
C ILE A 119 23.39 -0.36 6.21
N SER A 120 24.64 0.04 6.35
CA SER A 120 25.04 1.44 6.50
C SER A 120 25.30 2.18 5.18
N GLN A 121 25.41 1.47 4.05
CA GLN A 121 25.76 2.09 2.76
C GLN A 121 24.70 1.82 1.68
N GLN A 122 24.45 2.82 0.82
CA GLN A 122 23.65 2.68 -0.41
C GLN A 122 24.30 1.71 -1.42
N ALA A 123 25.62 1.49 -1.32
CA ALA A 123 26.37 0.60 -2.20
C ALA A 123 26.05 -0.89 -2.01
N ASP A 124 25.46 -1.24 -0.87
CA ASP A 124 25.03 -2.61 -0.58
C ASP A 124 23.64 -2.86 -1.19
N ILE A 125 22.68 -1.98 -0.86
CA ILE A 125 21.34 -1.98 -1.43
C ILE A 125 20.84 -0.54 -1.55
N SER A 126 20.25 -0.31 -2.71
CA SER A 126 19.60 0.92 -3.14
C SER A 126 18.39 1.26 -2.26
N ASP A 127 18.12 2.55 -2.02
CA ASP A 127 16.98 2.98 -1.17
C ASP A 127 15.64 2.59 -1.80
N TYR A 128 15.55 2.58 -3.14
CA TYR A 128 14.36 2.10 -3.86
C TYR A 128 14.09 0.62 -3.58
N HIS A 129 15.13 -0.21 -3.63
CA HIS A 129 14.99 -1.63 -3.37
C HIS A 129 14.62 -1.90 -1.91
N LEU A 130 15.20 -1.16 -0.95
CA LEU A 130 14.77 -1.23 0.45
C LEU A 130 13.31 -0.80 0.62
N ALA A 131 12.89 0.28 -0.04
CA ALA A 131 11.52 0.76 -0.01
C ALA A 131 10.53 -0.28 -0.57
N THR A 132 10.90 -0.97 -1.65
CA THR A 132 10.09 -2.02 -2.26
C THR A 132 9.98 -3.24 -1.34
N LEU A 133 11.10 -3.68 -0.73
CA LEU A 133 11.06 -4.76 0.26
C LEU A 133 10.23 -4.38 1.49
N ALA A 134 10.28 -3.11 1.88
CA ALA A 134 9.46 -2.58 2.97
C ALA A 134 7.97 -2.59 2.64
N TRP A 135 7.60 -2.24 1.41
CA TRP A 135 6.22 -2.31 0.93
C TRP A 135 5.69 -3.74 0.95
N LEU A 136 6.45 -4.70 0.43
CA LEU A 136 6.05 -6.10 0.48
C LEU A 136 5.94 -6.63 1.92
N ALA A 137 6.84 -6.22 2.81
CA ALA A 137 6.74 -6.55 4.23
C ALA A 137 5.54 -5.90 4.92
N TYR A 138 5.15 -4.69 4.51
CA TYR A 138 3.96 -4.00 5.00
C TYR A 138 2.69 -4.76 4.65
N GLU A 139 2.49 -5.07 3.37
CA GLU A 139 1.34 -5.86 2.89
C GLU A 139 1.26 -7.21 3.61
N GLU A 140 2.37 -7.96 3.69
CA GLU A 140 2.42 -9.25 4.38
C GLU A 140 2.12 -9.14 5.89
N THR A 141 2.57 -8.06 6.53
CA THR A 141 2.28 -7.83 7.95
C THR A 141 0.79 -7.55 8.16
N LEU A 142 0.17 -6.71 7.32
CA LEU A 142 -1.27 -6.41 7.41
C LEU A 142 -2.12 -7.67 7.20
N GLU A 143 -1.77 -8.50 6.20
CA GLU A 143 -2.43 -9.79 5.95
C GLU A 143 -2.30 -10.76 7.13
N THR A 144 -1.19 -10.69 7.88
CA THR A 144 -0.92 -11.57 9.01
C THR A 144 -1.66 -11.15 10.28
N ILE A 145 -1.73 -9.84 10.56
CA ILE A 145 -2.27 -9.32 11.82
C ILE A 145 -3.79 -9.15 11.82
N TYR A 146 -4.42 -9.08 10.64
CA TYR A 146 -5.86 -8.91 10.54
C TYR A 146 -6.56 -10.22 10.22
N GLU A 147 -7.68 -10.45 10.90
CA GLU A 147 -8.52 -11.62 10.65
C GLU A 147 -9.56 -11.30 9.58
N MET A 148 -9.61 -12.11 8.52
CA MET A 148 -10.56 -11.96 7.43
C MET A 148 -11.86 -12.72 7.71
N HIS A 149 -12.99 -12.03 7.59
CA HIS A 149 -14.33 -12.59 7.67
C HIS A 149 -14.98 -12.57 6.30
N GLU A 150 -15.33 -13.76 5.76
CA GLU A 150 -15.98 -13.87 4.45
C GLU A 150 -17.42 -14.35 4.55
N LYS A 151 -18.31 -13.73 3.75
CA LYS A 151 -19.74 -14.09 3.62
C LYS A 151 -20.46 -14.08 4.96
N GLU A 152 -20.10 -13.13 5.81
CA GLU A 152 -20.73 -12.96 7.10
C GLU A 152 -22.02 -12.16 6.95
N LYS A 153 -23.05 -12.53 7.72
CA LYS A 153 -24.28 -11.76 7.79
C LYS A 153 -24.11 -10.69 8.86
N PRO A 154 -24.33 -9.41 8.53
CA PRO A 154 -24.34 -8.40 9.57
C PRO A 154 -25.53 -8.62 10.50
N LEU A 155 -25.41 -8.12 11.73
CA LEU A 155 -26.49 -8.04 12.70
C LEU A 155 -27.49 -6.95 12.29
N CYS A 156 -28.69 -7.01 12.86
CA CYS A 156 -29.70 -5.96 12.72
C CYS A 156 -29.20 -4.60 13.22
N ASP A 157 -29.96 -3.55 12.92
CA ASP A 157 -29.76 -2.23 13.53
C ASP A 157 -29.75 -2.40 15.07
N PRO A 158 -28.67 -2.03 15.78
CA PRO A 158 -28.57 -2.22 17.22
C PRO A 158 -29.50 -1.29 18.03
N VAL A 159 -30.07 -0.25 17.40
CA VAL A 159 -31.02 0.69 18.00
C VAL A 159 -32.46 0.23 17.80
N THR A 160 -32.84 -0.16 16.57
CA THR A 160 -34.24 -0.52 16.27
C THR A 160 -34.51 -2.02 16.33
N GLY A 161 -33.49 -2.85 16.12
CA GLY A 161 -33.61 -4.31 15.98
C GLY A 161 -34.06 -4.77 14.59
N ASP A 162 -34.20 -3.85 13.63
CA ASP A 162 -34.65 -4.16 12.28
C ASP A 162 -33.50 -4.72 11.43
N TYR A 163 -33.77 -5.76 10.65
CA TYR A 163 -32.78 -6.35 9.73
C TYR A 163 -33.02 -5.86 8.30
N ILE A 164 -33.67 -6.66 7.45
CA ILE A 164 -34.04 -6.31 6.08
C ILE A 164 -35.56 -6.14 6.04
N ASP A 165 -36.02 -4.89 6.10
CA ASP A 165 -37.44 -4.51 6.12
C ASP A 165 -37.84 -3.55 4.99
N GLY A 166 -36.88 -3.21 4.10
CA GLY A 166 -37.09 -2.25 3.01
C GLY A 166 -36.92 -0.78 3.41
N VAL A 167 -36.54 -0.49 4.65
CA VAL A 167 -36.34 0.87 5.18
C VAL A 167 -34.99 0.99 5.90
N ASN A 168 -34.58 -0.03 6.64
CA ASN A 168 -33.33 -0.08 7.37
C ASN A 168 -32.13 0.00 6.43
N THR A 169 -31.16 0.81 6.85
CA THR A 169 -29.86 0.98 6.17
C THR A 169 -28.70 0.77 7.13
N THR A 170 -28.93 0.69 8.44
CA THR A 170 -27.89 0.61 9.46
C THR A 170 -27.78 -0.83 9.96
N PHE A 171 -26.55 -1.31 10.04
CA PHE A 171 -26.24 -2.66 10.47
C PHE A 171 -24.99 -2.64 11.34
N GLN A 172 -24.85 -3.68 12.17
CA GLN A 172 -23.65 -3.91 12.95
C GLN A 172 -22.95 -5.17 12.44
N LEU A 173 -21.65 -5.12 12.20
CA LEU A 173 -20.85 -6.29 11.87
C LEU A 173 -20.65 -7.16 13.13
N THR A 174 -20.64 -8.48 12.97
CA THR A 174 -20.56 -9.41 14.10
C THR A 174 -19.24 -9.27 14.86
N ASN A 175 -18.14 -9.20 14.12
CA ASN A 175 -16.79 -9.08 14.65
C ASN A 175 -16.32 -7.64 14.46
N TYR A 176 -15.79 -7.04 15.52
CA TYR A 176 -15.28 -5.67 15.55
C TYR A 176 -14.18 -5.59 16.61
N PRO A 177 -13.24 -4.63 16.53
CA PRO A 177 -13.17 -3.50 15.58
C PRO A 177 -12.81 -3.88 14.14
N LEU A 178 -13.21 -3.02 13.18
CA LEU A 178 -12.80 -3.13 11.78
C LEU A 178 -11.34 -2.73 11.60
N ALA A 179 -10.63 -3.41 10.71
CA ALA A 179 -9.25 -3.12 10.34
C ALA A 179 -9.14 -2.26 9.08
N ASP A 180 -8.09 -1.43 9.03
CA ASP A 180 -7.59 -0.79 7.81
C ASP A 180 -6.65 -1.78 7.10
N HIS A 181 -7.23 -2.66 6.28
CA HIS A 181 -6.53 -3.75 5.63
C HIS A 181 -5.69 -3.26 4.45
N ASN A 182 -6.16 -2.23 3.74
CA ASN A 182 -5.41 -1.67 2.62
C ASN A 182 -4.23 -0.78 3.10
N GLY A 183 -4.22 -0.42 4.39
CA GLY A 183 -3.18 0.33 5.06
C GLY A 183 -3.10 1.79 4.64
N ASP A 184 -4.19 2.39 4.15
CA ASP A 184 -4.26 3.75 3.61
C ASP A 184 -4.54 4.86 4.66
N GLU A 185 -4.71 4.43 5.92
CA GLU A 185 -5.09 5.17 7.13
C GLU A 185 -6.58 5.51 7.24
N GLN A 186 -7.44 4.87 6.43
CA GLN A 186 -8.89 5.00 6.49
C GLN A 186 -9.57 3.64 6.38
N ILE A 187 -10.59 3.42 7.22
CA ILE A 187 -11.43 2.23 7.11
C ILE A 187 -12.63 2.59 6.24
N THR A 188 -12.65 2.07 5.01
CA THR A 188 -13.65 2.45 4.01
C THR A 188 -14.47 1.27 3.50
N GLY A 189 -15.74 1.56 3.18
CA GLY A 189 -16.66 0.60 2.61
C GLY A 189 -16.74 0.68 1.07
N SER A 190 -17.27 -0.38 0.47
CA SER A 190 -17.45 -0.47 -0.97
C SER A 190 -18.27 0.68 -1.52
N GLY A 191 -17.72 1.40 -2.51
CA GLY A 191 -18.38 2.53 -3.16
C GLY A 191 -18.13 3.91 -2.54
N GLN A 192 -17.32 4.03 -1.49
CA GLN A 192 -16.87 5.34 -0.97
C GLN A 192 -15.66 5.89 -1.72
N ILE A 193 -14.71 5.03 -2.04
CA ILE A 193 -13.46 5.38 -2.74
C ILE A 193 -13.22 4.42 -3.90
N ALA A 194 -12.42 4.82 -4.88
CA ALA A 194 -12.17 4.02 -6.08
C ALA A 194 -11.21 2.83 -5.84
N TYR A 195 -10.54 2.77 -4.69
CA TYR A 195 -9.49 1.79 -4.42
C TYR A 195 -9.50 1.31 -2.98
N GLY A 196 -9.20 0.03 -2.76
CA GLY A 196 -8.93 -0.56 -1.45
C GLY A 196 -10.11 -0.46 -0.48
N TRP A 197 -11.14 -1.28 -0.66
CA TRP A 197 -12.22 -1.34 0.33
C TRP A 197 -11.84 -2.29 1.47
N ASP A 198 -12.01 -1.84 2.71
CA ASP A 198 -11.82 -2.69 3.89
C ASP A 198 -13.08 -3.51 4.19
N VAL A 199 -14.23 -2.99 3.75
CA VAL A 199 -15.54 -3.64 3.87
C VAL A 199 -16.22 -3.70 2.52
N GLU A 200 -16.49 -4.90 2.03
CA GLU A 200 -17.25 -5.15 0.82
C GLU A 200 -18.54 -5.91 1.14
N GLY A 201 -19.56 -5.77 0.31
CA GLY A 201 -20.75 -6.59 0.50
C GLY A 201 -21.63 -6.72 -0.71
N TYR A 202 -22.53 -7.68 -0.61
CA TYR A 202 -23.57 -7.95 -1.58
C TYR A 202 -24.84 -8.40 -0.88
N TYR A 203 -25.97 -8.21 -1.55
CA TYR A 203 -27.22 -8.83 -1.17
C TYR A 203 -27.71 -9.79 -2.25
N ILE A 204 -28.55 -10.74 -1.86
CA ILE A 204 -29.23 -11.64 -2.78
C ILE A 204 -30.66 -11.15 -2.92
N ASP A 205 -31.07 -10.76 -4.12
CA ASP A 205 -32.45 -10.32 -4.37
C ASP A 205 -33.45 -11.49 -4.37
N SER A 206 -34.75 -11.18 -4.48
CA SER A 206 -35.82 -12.19 -4.48
C SER A 206 -35.78 -13.16 -5.67
N THR A 207 -34.99 -12.86 -6.71
CA THR A 207 -34.76 -13.75 -7.85
C THR A 207 -33.54 -14.67 -7.66
N GLY A 208 -32.79 -14.47 -6.59
CA GLY A 208 -31.54 -15.18 -6.30
C GLY A 208 -30.31 -14.56 -6.96
N ALA A 209 -30.42 -13.38 -7.56
CA ALA A 209 -29.27 -12.71 -8.17
C ALA A 209 -28.46 -11.93 -7.12
N LYS A 210 -27.13 -11.95 -7.29
CA LYS A 210 -26.18 -11.24 -6.44
C LYS A 210 -26.07 -9.80 -6.91
N GLN A 211 -26.32 -8.86 -6.00
CA GLN A 211 -26.26 -7.42 -6.24
C GLN A 211 -25.21 -6.80 -5.31
N THR A 212 -24.34 -5.94 -5.82
CA THR A 212 -23.31 -5.26 -5.02
C THR A 212 -23.94 -4.20 -4.11
N CYS A 213 -23.47 -4.12 -2.87
CA CYS A 213 -23.86 -3.07 -1.93
C CYS A 213 -22.92 -1.86 -2.00
N ILE A 214 -23.45 -0.68 -1.71
CA ILE A 214 -22.64 0.46 -1.27
C ILE A 214 -22.61 0.44 0.26
N ILE A 215 -21.41 0.43 0.83
CA ILE A 215 -21.17 0.38 2.27
C ILE A 215 -20.46 1.65 2.70
N THR A 216 -20.93 2.26 3.79
CA THR A 216 -20.25 3.35 4.47
C THR A 216 -20.00 2.94 5.90
N VAL A 217 -18.73 2.97 6.32
CA VAL A 217 -18.36 2.71 7.71
C VAL A 217 -18.68 3.95 8.54
N SER A 218 -19.58 3.82 9.50
CA SER A 218 -19.99 4.93 10.37
C SER A 218 -19.26 4.92 11.71
N ASP A 219 -18.93 3.73 12.24
CA ASP A 219 -18.09 3.56 13.42
C ASP A 219 -17.31 2.23 13.32
N SER A 220 -16.01 2.33 13.06
CA SER A 220 -15.15 1.15 12.92
C SER A 220 -14.93 0.41 14.25
N SER A 221 -14.98 1.10 15.38
CA SER A 221 -14.71 0.51 16.70
C SER A 221 -15.81 -0.46 17.13
N TYR A 222 -17.05 -0.20 16.67
CA TYR A 222 -18.22 -1.02 16.97
C TYR A 222 -18.77 -1.76 15.75
N GLY A 223 -18.07 -1.73 14.62
CA GLY A 223 -18.49 -2.38 13.38
C GLY A 223 -19.78 -1.81 12.80
N MET A 224 -20.09 -0.53 13.05
CA MET A 224 -21.30 0.11 12.53
C MET A 224 -21.11 0.50 11.07
N VAL A 225 -22.06 0.05 10.24
CA VAL A 225 -22.03 0.29 8.80
C VAL A 225 -23.41 0.69 8.29
N THR A 226 -23.42 1.54 7.26
CA THR A 226 -24.60 1.82 6.44
C THR A 226 -24.49 1.01 5.15
N ILE A 227 -25.48 0.16 4.86
CA ILE A 227 -25.51 -0.70 3.67
C ILE A 227 -26.72 -0.32 2.81
N THR A 228 -26.46 0.03 1.55
CA THR A 228 -27.49 0.48 0.59
C THR A 228 -27.31 -0.18 -0.78
N THR A 229 -28.35 -0.10 -1.62
CA THR A 229 -28.27 -0.52 -3.04
C THR A 229 -27.65 0.55 -3.94
N GLY A 230 -27.55 1.79 -3.44
CA GLY A 230 -27.17 2.98 -4.21
C GLY A 230 -27.66 4.26 -3.54
N GLY A 231 -26.76 5.19 -3.24
CA GLY A 231 -27.11 6.44 -2.56
C GLY A 231 -27.70 6.18 -1.16
N ALA A 232 -28.93 6.63 -0.92
CA ALA A 232 -29.65 6.43 0.34
C ALA A 232 -30.71 5.31 0.27
N THR A 233 -30.65 4.44 -0.76
CA THR A 233 -31.71 3.46 -1.01
C THR A 233 -31.48 2.18 -0.19
N PRO A 234 -32.41 1.81 0.71
CA PRO A 234 -32.28 0.60 1.52
C PRO A 234 -32.31 -0.68 0.68
N ILE A 235 -31.88 -1.78 1.30
CA ILE A 235 -32.01 -3.12 0.70
C ILE A 235 -33.50 -3.49 0.66
N PRO A 236 -34.04 -4.00 -0.48
CA PRO A 236 -35.44 -4.38 -0.59
C PRO A 236 -35.87 -5.40 0.46
N ALA A 237 -37.09 -5.25 0.99
CA ALA A 237 -37.63 -6.12 2.04
C ALA A 237 -37.74 -7.60 1.64
N ASP A 238 -37.82 -7.88 0.34
CA ASP A 238 -37.89 -9.23 -0.24
C ASP A 238 -36.52 -9.85 -0.53
N ALA A 239 -35.41 -9.15 -0.22
CA ALA A 239 -34.07 -9.70 -0.36
C ALA A 239 -33.87 -10.91 0.57
N CYS A 240 -33.19 -11.93 0.05
CA CYS A 240 -32.95 -13.19 0.76
C CYS A 240 -31.84 -13.06 1.83
N GLY A 241 -31.02 -12.02 1.77
CA GLY A 241 -29.99 -11.74 2.77
C GLY A 241 -28.90 -10.80 2.28
N ILE A 242 -28.18 -10.22 3.24
CA ILE A 242 -26.97 -9.41 3.05
C ILE A 242 -25.76 -10.23 3.52
N TYR A 243 -24.66 -10.10 2.80
CA TYR A 243 -23.40 -10.76 3.08
C TYR A 243 -22.25 -9.77 2.90
N VAL A 244 -21.35 -9.74 3.86
CA VAL A 244 -20.19 -8.85 3.86
C VAL A 244 -18.88 -9.65 3.90
N LYS A 245 -17.83 -9.03 3.37
CA LYS A 245 -16.43 -9.41 3.54
C LYS A 245 -15.72 -8.23 4.20
N TYR A 246 -14.99 -8.49 5.27
CA TYR A 246 -14.25 -7.45 5.99
C TYR A 246 -13.11 -8.04 6.80
N TYR A 247 -12.26 -7.15 7.32
CA TYR A 247 -11.13 -7.51 8.17
C TYR A 247 -11.33 -6.92 9.56
N THR A 248 -10.91 -7.66 10.59
CA THR A 248 -10.91 -7.16 11.97
C THR A 248 -9.50 -7.09 12.52
N GLU A 249 -9.27 -6.09 13.36
CA GLU A 249 -8.01 -5.94 14.10
C GLU A 249 -8.18 -6.39 15.55
N SER A 250 -7.06 -6.78 16.17
CA SER A 250 -7.03 -7.06 17.60
C SER A 250 -7.45 -5.80 18.39
N PRO A 251 -8.29 -5.91 19.43
CA PRO A 251 -8.62 -4.77 20.30
C PRO A 251 -7.40 -4.12 20.98
N THR A 252 -6.26 -4.80 21.00
CA THR A 252 -4.99 -4.30 21.52
C THR A 252 -3.99 -3.97 20.42
N TYR A 253 -4.46 -3.77 19.19
CA TYR A 253 -3.63 -3.36 18.06
C TYR A 253 -2.77 -2.16 18.44
N ASN A 254 -1.48 -2.25 18.11
CA ASN A 254 -0.51 -1.20 18.39
C ASN A 254 0.27 -0.88 17.12
N LYS A 255 -0.01 0.29 16.55
CA LYS A 255 0.65 0.79 15.32
C LYS A 255 2.18 0.79 15.44
N GLN A 256 2.76 1.06 16.62
CA GLN A 256 4.22 1.04 16.80
C GLN A 256 4.79 -0.38 16.72
N LEU A 257 4.08 -1.37 17.29
CA LEU A 257 4.47 -2.77 17.15
C LEU A 257 4.38 -3.22 15.69
N MET A 258 3.32 -2.84 14.98
CA MET A 258 3.20 -3.11 13.54
C MET A 258 4.38 -2.50 12.76
N GLN A 259 4.73 -1.23 13.01
CA GLN A 259 5.89 -0.59 12.37
C GLN A 259 7.22 -1.30 12.67
N GLU A 260 7.39 -1.82 13.89
CA GLU A 260 8.58 -2.61 14.26
C GLU A 260 8.59 -3.96 13.56
N ALA A 261 7.44 -4.65 13.49
CA ALA A 261 7.28 -5.91 12.76
C ALA A 261 7.67 -5.74 11.28
N VAL A 262 7.10 -4.73 10.61
CA VAL A 262 7.42 -4.40 9.21
C VAL A 262 8.91 -4.15 9.03
N ALA A 263 9.54 -3.39 9.92
CA ALA A 263 10.97 -3.11 9.83
C ALA A 263 11.83 -4.36 10.05
N CYS A 264 11.45 -5.25 10.97
CA CYS A 264 12.11 -6.53 11.19
C CYS A 264 11.98 -7.46 9.98
N LEU A 265 10.78 -7.63 9.44
CA LEU A 265 10.53 -8.45 8.26
C LEU A 265 11.26 -7.89 7.02
N SER A 266 11.27 -6.58 6.85
CA SER A 266 12.02 -5.90 5.79
C SER A 266 13.53 -6.15 5.91
N ALA A 267 14.09 -6.05 7.11
CA ALA A 267 15.50 -6.32 7.37
C ALA A 267 15.86 -7.79 7.08
N TYR A 268 14.97 -8.73 7.43
CA TYR A 268 15.11 -10.14 7.08
C TYR A 268 15.08 -10.36 5.56
N LYS A 269 14.11 -9.79 4.84
CA LYS A 269 14.00 -9.90 3.37
C LYS A 269 15.23 -9.29 2.68
N ALA A 270 15.71 -8.14 3.15
CA ALA A 270 16.94 -7.53 2.65
C ALA A 270 18.15 -8.45 2.87
N ALA A 271 18.29 -9.02 4.07
CA ALA A 271 19.37 -9.95 4.40
C ALA A 271 19.40 -11.20 3.51
N ILE A 272 18.23 -11.76 3.17
CA ILE A 272 18.14 -12.89 2.22
C ILE A 272 18.52 -12.46 0.80
N ALA A 273 18.08 -11.29 0.34
CA ALA A 273 18.42 -10.78 -0.99
C ALA A 273 19.93 -10.62 -1.18
N PHE A 274 20.69 -10.33 -0.13
CA PHE A 274 22.16 -10.32 -0.17
C PHE A 274 22.80 -11.70 -0.38
N GLN A 275 22.13 -12.79 0.02
CA GLN A 275 22.67 -14.14 -0.16
C GLN A 275 22.67 -14.58 -1.63
N SER A 276 21.78 -14.03 -2.46
CA SER A 276 21.70 -14.38 -3.88
C SER A 276 22.71 -13.62 -4.76
N LEU A 277 23.41 -12.62 -4.20
CA LEU A 277 24.46 -11.84 -4.88
C LEU A 277 25.84 -12.17 -4.28
N ASN A 278 26.73 -12.75 -5.10
CA ASN A 278 28.12 -13.16 -4.84
C ASN A 278 29.03 -12.12 -4.11
N LYS A 279 28.76 -11.78 -2.84
CA LYS A 279 29.61 -10.89 -2.02
C LYS A 279 29.72 -11.32 -0.55
N ALA A 280 29.52 -12.60 -0.23
CA ALA A 280 29.93 -13.12 1.06
C ALA A 280 31.47 -13.26 1.10
N THR A 281 32.18 -12.31 1.72
CA THR A 281 33.60 -12.52 1.99
C THR A 281 33.77 -13.52 3.14
N LEU A 282 34.85 -14.31 3.09
CA LEU A 282 35.21 -15.34 4.08
C LEU A 282 35.35 -14.85 5.54
N ALA A 283 35.28 -13.53 5.78
CA ALA A 283 35.28 -12.92 7.11
C ALA A 283 33.90 -12.94 7.80
N ASP A 284 32.81 -13.12 7.03
CA ASP A 284 31.43 -13.19 7.54
C ASP A 284 31.01 -14.63 7.85
N LEU A 285 31.74 -15.29 8.75
CA LEU A 285 31.50 -16.66 9.22
C LEU A 285 29.99 -17.01 9.31
N GLN A 286 29.58 -18.03 8.54
CA GLN A 286 28.22 -18.56 8.41
C GLN A 286 27.46 -18.71 9.74
N THR A 287 28.16 -19.08 10.83
CA THR A 287 27.55 -19.34 12.13
C THR A 287 27.02 -18.08 12.85
N ASN A 288 27.65 -16.92 12.68
CA ASN A 288 27.14 -15.65 13.23
C ASN A 288 26.07 -15.02 12.32
N ARG A 289 26.14 -15.30 11.01
CA ARG A 289 25.15 -14.87 10.02
C ARG A 289 23.78 -15.50 10.29
N ASP A 290 23.70 -16.82 10.42
CA ASP A 290 22.43 -17.51 10.66
C ASP A 290 21.75 -17.07 11.97
N MET A 291 22.53 -16.79 13.03
CA MET A 291 22.01 -16.23 14.29
C MET A 291 21.49 -14.80 14.16
N LEU A 292 22.17 -13.94 13.39
CA LEU A 292 21.79 -12.53 13.24
C LEU A 292 20.59 -12.31 12.31
N TYR A 293 20.28 -13.25 11.42
CA TYR A 293 19.16 -13.13 10.48
C TYR A 293 17.89 -13.79 11.00
N ASN A 294 18.02 -14.98 11.59
CA ASN A 294 16.89 -15.61 12.28
C ASN A 294 16.38 -14.74 13.41
N ARG A 295 17.21 -13.89 14.04
CA ARG A 295 16.72 -12.96 15.07
C ARG A 295 15.66 -11.97 14.55
N PHE A 296 15.73 -11.55 13.29
CA PHE A 296 14.77 -10.59 12.73
C PHE A 296 13.44 -11.26 12.46
N LEU A 297 13.45 -12.48 11.90
CA LEU A 297 12.24 -13.27 11.72
C LEU A 297 11.65 -13.69 13.06
N ILE A 298 12.46 -14.19 14.00
CA ILE A 298 12.01 -14.53 15.36
C ILE A 298 11.41 -13.32 16.06
N ARG A 299 12.03 -12.13 15.93
CA ARG A 299 11.49 -10.90 16.53
C ARG A 299 10.20 -10.47 15.84
N TYR A 300 10.11 -10.60 14.51
CA TYR A 300 8.87 -10.39 13.76
C TYR A 300 7.77 -11.30 14.31
N ASP A 301 7.99 -12.62 14.37
CA ASP A 301 7.01 -13.59 14.86
C ASP A 301 6.56 -13.27 16.30
N GLN A 302 7.50 -12.90 17.19
CA GLN A 302 7.18 -12.46 18.55
C GLN A 302 6.29 -11.22 18.58
N ILE A 303 6.56 -10.23 17.72
CA ILE A 303 5.76 -9.00 17.67
C ILE A 303 4.36 -9.30 17.10
N ILE A 304 4.27 -10.16 16.08
CA ILE A 304 2.97 -10.62 15.54
C ILE A 304 2.14 -11.30 16.63
N GLU A 305 2.76 -12.19 17.41
CA GLU A 305 2.11 -12.79 18.58
C GLU A 305 1.68 -11.73 19.61
N GLU A 306 2.51 -10.73 19.91
CA GLU A 306 2.18 -9.63 20.83
C GLU A 306 1.00 -8.77 20.32
N ILE A 307 0.85 -8.60 19.00
CA ILE A 307 -0.27 -7.87 18.37
C ILE A 307 -1.56 -8.69 18.43
N GLY A 308 -1.50 -9.98 18.06
CA GLY A 308 -2.67 -10.86 17.99
C GLY A 308 -3.15 -11.38 19.36
N PHE A 309 -2.21 -11.59 20.29
CA PHE A 309 -2.45 -12.15 21.62
C PHE A 309 -1.60 -11.40 22.65
N PRO A 310 -2.02 -10.21 23.10
CA PRO A 310 -1.29 -9.49 24.14
C PRO A 310 -1.14 -10.43 25.35
N ASN A 311 0.10 -10.63 25.81
CA ASN A 311 0.34 -11.33 27.06
C ASN A 311 -0.55 -10.68 28.13
N ILE A 312 -1.57 -11.40 28.59
CA ILE A 312 -2.35 -11.04 29.79
C ILE A 312 -1.43 -11.35 30.99
N GLY A 313 -0.34 -10.59 31.06
CA GLY A 313 0.77 -10.80 31.97
C GLY A 313 0.60 -9.93 33.20
N ALA A 314 0.05 -10.56 34.25
CA ALA A 314 0.23 -10.24 35.65
C ALA A 314 -0.31 -8.88 36.12
N GLY A 315 -1.33 -8.97 36.99
CA GLY A 315 -1.56 -7.93 37.98
C GLY A 315 -0.24 -7.55 38.67
N LYS A 316 0.04 -6.25 38.68
CA LYS A 316 0.79 -5.60 39.73
C LYS A 316 -0.17 -4.79 40.57
#